data_AF-A0A2V9UPY6-F1
#
_entry.id   AF-A0A2V9UPY6-F1
#
_cell.length_a   1.000
_cell.length_b   1.000
_cell.length_c   1.000
_cell.angle_alpha   90.00
_cell.angle_beta   90.00
_cell.angle_gamma   90.00
#
_symmetry.space_group_name_H-M   'P 1'
#
loop_
_entity.id
_entity.type
_entity.pdbx_description
1 polymer ?
#
loop_
_entity_poly.entity_id
_entity_poly.type
_entity_poly.pdbx_seq_one_letter_code
_entity_poly.pdbx_strand_id
1 'polypeptide(L)'
;MSKSMAMLLMRIAADTVWKVRAAAVCSLIPIVGTMLVWLPTGIYLMATGHLWKGIILILWGALVVGTIDNIIRPLVIGSKVELHPLLLLFSLLGGLQVFGFIGIFIGPVVIS
;
A
#
# COMPACT_ATOMS: atom_id res chain seq x y z
N MET A 1 -15.46 -28.59 -25.80
CA MET A 1 -14.51 -28.51 -24.66
C MET A 1 -13.68 -27.22 -24.59
N SER A 2 -13.64 -26.37 -25.63
CA SER A 2 -12.78 -25.17 -25.70
C SER A 2 -13.35 -23.90 -25.03
N LYS A 3 -14.66 -23.63 -25.12
CA LYS A 3 -15.26 -22.37 -24.63
C LYS A 3 -15.49 -22.31 -23.11
N SER A 4 -15.82 -23.43 -22.47
CA SER A 4 -16.05 -23.49 -21.01
C SER A 4 -14.76 -23.32 -20.20
N MET A 5 -13.63 -23.82 -20.71
CA MET A 5 -12.31 -23.63 -20.08
C MET A 5 -11.88 -22.15 -20.16
N ALA A 6 -12.10 -21.50 -21.29
CA ALA A 6 -11.78 -20.07 -21.48
C ALA A 6 -12.60 -19.18 -20.52
N MET A 7 -13.89 -19.48 -20.31
CA MET A 7 -14.72 -18.76 -19.34
C MET A 7 -14.28 -18.97 -17.88
N LEU A 8 -13.78 -20.16 -17.52
CA LEU A 8 -13.25 -20.42 -16.17
C LEU A 8 -11.96 -19.64 -15.90
N LEU A 9 -11.05 -19.58 -16.87
CA LEU A 9 -9.81 -18.81 -16.74
C LEU A 9 -10.07 -17.30 -16.65
N MET A 10 -11.01 -16.77 -17.43
CA MET A 10 -11.41 -15.36 -17.34
C MET A 10 -12.06 -15.00 -16.00
N ARG A 11 -12.85 -15.91 -15.41
CA ARG A 11 -13.45 -15.70 -14.08
C ARG A 11 -12.40 -15.66 -12.96
N ILE A 12 -11.44 -16.59 -12.98
CA ILE A 12 -10.36 -16.64 -11.97
C ILE A 12 -9.47 -15.40 -12.10
N ALA A 13 -9.17 -14.96 -13.33
CA ALA A 13 -8.41 -13.74 -13.57
C ALA A 13 -9.16 -12.50 -13.06
N ALA A 14 -10.47 -12.38 -13.33
CA ALA A 14 -11.27 -11.25 -12.85
C ALA A 14 -11.33 -11.17 -11.31
N ASP A 15 -11.54 -12.30 -10.63
CA ASP A 15 -11.57 -12.38 -9.17
C ASP A 15 -10.21 -12.04 -8.54
N THR A 16 -9.11 -12.52 -9.13
CA THR A 16 -7.76 -12.20 -8.66
C THR A 16 -7.43 -10.73 -8.89
N VAL A 17 -7.79 -10.16 -10.04
CA VAL A 17 -7.54 -8.75 -10.35
C VAL A 17 -8.31 -7.81 -9.42
N TRP A 18 -9.56 -8.16 -9.05
CA TRP A 18 -10.32 -7.42 -8.05
C TRP A 18 -9.69 -7.52 -6.66
N LYS A 19 -9.29 -8.72 -6.22
CA LYS A 19 -8.62 -8.93 -4.93
C LYS A 19 -7.28 -8.20 -4.83
N VAL A 20 -6.48 -8.19 -5.90
CA VAL A 20 -5.20 -7.47 -5.95
C VAL A 20 -5.42 -5.95 -5.93
N ARG A 21 -6.44 -5.42 -6.62
CA ARG A 21 -6.80 -4.00 -6.53
C ARG A 21 -7.34 -3.61 -5.15
N ALA A 22 -8.20 -4.42 -4.56
CA ALA A 22 -8.70 -4.20 -3.20
C ALA A 22 -7.56 -4.25 -2.17
N ALA A 23 -6.65 -5.22 -2.30
CA ALA A 23 -5.45 -5.31 -1.47
C ALA A 23 -4.51 -4.11 -1.68
N ALA A 24 -4.35 -3.60 -2.90
CA ALA A 24 -3.54 -2.41 -3.18
C ALA A 24 -4.15 -1.14 -2.56
N VAL A 25 -5.48 -0.97 -2.64
CA VAL A 25 -6.20 0.15 -2.00
C VAL A 25 -6.18 0.04 -0.48
N CYS A 26 -6.36 -1.16 0.08
CA CYS A 26 -6.18 -1.40 1.52
C CYS A 26 -4.71 -1.23 1.96
N SER A 27 -3.74 -1.54 1.10
CA SER A 27 -2.32 -1.30 1.37
C SER A 27 -1.94 0.18 1.30
N LEU A 28 -2.76 1.00 0.65
CA LEU A 28 -2.63 2.46 0.65
C LEU A 28 -3.00 3.07 2.01
N ILE A 29 -3.67 2.31 2.89
CA ILE A 29 -4.01 2.74 4.24
C ILE A 29 -3.51 1.69 5.27
N PRO A 30 -2.19 1.50 5.41
CA PRO A 30 -1.62 0.57 6.39
C PRO A 30 -2.10 0.87 7.82
N ILE A 31 -2.36 2.15 8.09
CA ILE A 31 -2.76 2.68 9.39
C ILE A 31 -4.12 2.15 9.84
N VAL A 32 -5.10 2.10 8.91
CA VAL A 32 -6.47 1.68 9.24
C VAL A 32 -6.58 0.16 9.28
N GLY A 33 -5.81 -0.54 8.43
CA GLY A 33 -5.81 -2.01 8.39
C GLY A 33 -5.28 -2.65 9.67
N THR A 34 -4.16 -2.16 10.23
CA THR A 34 -3.61 -2.74 11.46
C THR A 34 -4.46 -2.38 12.69
N MET A 35 -4.97 -1.15 12.76
CA MET A 35 -5.88 -0.70 13.83
C MET A 35 -7.16 -1.53 13.92
N LEU A 36 -7.70 -1.97 12.78
CA LEU A 36 -8.88 -2.85 12.71
C LEU A 36 -8.65 -4.25 13.30
N VAL A 37 -7.41 -4.69 13.52
CA VAL A 37 -7.11 -6.03 14.04
C VAL A 37 -6.85 -6.00 15.54
N TRP A 38 -5.93 -5.15 16.01
CA TRP A 38 -5.53 -5.16 17.42
C TRP A 38 -6.56 -4.50 18.34
N LEU A 39 -7.31 -3.51 17.84
CA LEU A 39 -8.28 -2.75 18.63
C LEU A 39 -9.50 -3.60 19.04
N PRO A 40 -10.22 -4.29 18.13
CA PRO A 40 -11.31 -5.19 18.54
C PRO A 40 -10.81 -6.41 19.32
N THR A 41 -9.60 -6.90 19.04
CA THR A 41 -9.01 -8.01 19.82
C THR A 41 -8.72 -7.59 21.26
N GLY A 42 -8.22 -6.37 21.47
CA GLY A 42 -8.01 -5.80 22.80
C GLY A 42 -9.31 -5.61 23.56
N ILE A 43 -10.34 -5.06 22.89
CA ILE A 43 -11.69 -4.91 23.45
C ILE A 43 -12.29 -6.28 23.82
N TYR A 44 -12.11 -7.29 22.96
CA TYR A 44 -12.57 -8.66 23.23
C TYR A 44 -11.86 -9.28 24.45
N LEU A 45 -10.55 -9.06 24.61
CA LEU A 45 -9.83 -9.50 25.81
C LEU A 45 -10.31 -8.79 27.09
N MET A 46 -10.64 -7.50 27.00
CA MET A 46 -11.25 -6.76 28.11
C MET A 46 -12.64 -7.30 28.45
N ALA A 47 -13.46 -7.62 27.45
CA ALA A 47 -14.79 -8.21 27.61
C ALA A 47 -14.77 -9.63 28.21
N THR A 48 -13.70 -10.39 27.97
CA THR A 48 -13.49 -11.74 28.54
C THR A 48 -12.80 -11.74 29.91
N GLY A 49 -12.80 -10.59 30.60
CA GLY A 49 -12.28 -10.45 31.97
C GLY A 49 -10.75 -10.26 32.07
N HIS A 50 -10.04 -10.22 30.96
CA HIS A 50 -8.58 -10.07 30.91
C HIS A 50 -8.18 -8.61 30.65
N LEU A 51 -8.60 -7.70 31.53
CA LEU A 51 -8.40 -6.25 31.39
C LEU A 51 -6.95 -5.85 31.13
N TRP A 52 -6.01 -6.37 31.93
CA TRP A 52 -4.59 -6.05 31.79
C TRP A 52 -4.01 -6.46 30.44
N LYS A 53 -4.37 -7.65 29.93
CA LYS A 53 -3.88 -8.14 28.64
C LYS A 53 -4.46 -7.33 27.47
N GLY A 54 -5.73 -6.92 27.57
CA GLY A 54 -6.36 -6.07 26.55
C GLY A 54 -5.78 -4.66 26.49
N ILE A 55 -5.52 -4.03 27.64
CA ILE A 55 -4.89 -2.70 27.71
C ILE A 55 -3.47 -2.74 27.12
N ILE A 56 -2.66 -3.74 27.51
CA ILE A 56 -1.30 -3.89 26.99
C ILE A 56 -1.31 -4.10 25.47
N LEU A 57 -2.23 -4.92 24.96
CA LEU A 57 -2.37 -5.16 23.52
C LEU A 57 -2.74 -3.88 22.75
N ILE A 58 -3.66 -3.08 23.29
CA ILE A 58 -4.09 -1.80 22.70
C ILE A 58 -2.93 -0.80 22.70
N LEU A 59 -2.21 -0.67 23.83
CA LEU A 59 -1.07 0.22 23.95
C LEU A 59 0.07 -0.20 22.99
N TRP A 60 0.35 -1.50 22.92
CA TRP A 60 1.39 -2.06 22.06
C TRP A 60 1.03 -1.91 20.58
N GLY A 61 -0.22 -2.17 20.21
CA GLY A 61 -0.72 -1.95 18.84
C GLY A 61 -0.61 -0.48 18.42
N ALA A 62 -1.00 0.45 19.28
CA ALA A 62 -0.90 1.87 19.01
C ALA A 62 0.55 2.37 18.89
N LEU A 63 1.41 2.00 19.84
CA LEU A 63 2.78 2.52 19.90
C LEU A 63 3.73 1.81 18.94
N VAL A 64 3.71 0.47 18.88
CA VAL A 64 4.69 -0.29 18.11
C VAL A 64 4.24 -0.44 16.67
N VAL A 65 3.04 -0.97 16.44
CA VAL A 65 2.52 -1.19 15.08
C VAL A 65 2.24 0.15 14.39
N GLY A 66 1.64 1.10 15.11
CA GLY A 66 1.45 2.46 14.61
C GLY A 66 2.76 3.15 14.22
N THR A 67 3.82 3.05 15.02
CA THR A 67 5.12 3.65 14.69
C THR A 67 5.80 2.95 13.51
N ILE A 68 5.74 1.62 13.44
CA ILE A 68 6.33 0.88 12.32
C ILE A 68 5.66 1.28 11.00
N ASP A 69 4.33 1.35 10.98
CA ASP A 69 3.59 1.66 9.75
C ASP A 69 3.65 3.14 9.37
N ASN A 70 3.69 4.06 10.35
CA ASN A 70 3.68 5.51 10.10
C ASN A 70 5.07 6.14 9.96
N ILE A 71 6.10 5.58 10.59
CA ILE A 71 7.44 6.20 10.67
C ILE A 71 8.45 5.31 9.95
N ILE A 72 8.53 4.03 10.31
CA ILE A 72 9.56 3.15 9.74
C ILE A 72 9.32 2.92 8.25
N ARG A 73 8.07 2.71 7.81
CA ARG A 73 7.77 2.53 6.39
C ARG A 73 8.20 3.74 5.53
N PRO A 74 7.84 4.99 5.84
CA PRO A 74 8.36 6.15 5.11
C PRO A 74 9.85 6.44 5.37
N LEU A 75 10.46 6.02 6.48
CA LEU A 75 11.92 6.12 6.64
C LEU A 75 12.68 5.11 5.76
N VAL A 76 12.17 3.88 5.68
CA VAL A 76 12.77 2.79 4.89
C VAL A 76 12.51 3.01 3.40
N ILE A 77 11.37 3.60 3.02
CA ILE A 77 10.99 3.82 1.62
C ILE A 77 11.28 5.26 1.15
N GLY A 78 11.15 6.26 2.02
CA GLY A 78 11.05 7.68 1.65
C GLY A 78 12.35 8.48 1.65
N SER A 79 13.52 7.85 1.81
CA SER A 79 14.80 8.57 1.70
C SER A 79 15.31 8.75 0.26
N LYS A 80 14.49 8.52 -0.77
CA LYS A 80 14.84 8.75 -2.17
C LYS A 80 13.54 9.21 -2.85
N VAL A 81 13.37 10.41 -3.37
CA VAL A 81 14.30 11.23 -4.14
C VAL A 81 13.88 12.69 -3.98
N GLU A 82 14.76 13.55 -3.46
CA GLU A 82 14.58 15.00 -3.56
C GLU A 82 14.86 15.45 -4.99
N LEU A 83 13.95 15.12 -5.93
CA LEU A 83 14.05 15.62 -7.29
C LEU A 83 13.75 17.10 -7.27
N HIS A 84 14.77 17.90 -7.59
CA HIS A 84 14.56 19.32 -7.85
C HIS A 84 13.47 19.48 -8.92
N PRO A 85 12.46 20.35 -8.72
CA PRO A 85 11.34 20.51 -9.64
C PRO A 85 11.77 20.77 -11.09
N LEU A 86 12.92 21.41 -11.28
CA LEU A 86 13.54 21.65 -12.58
C LEU A 86 13.97 20.36 -13.29
N LEU A 87 14.55 19.40 -12.56
CA LEU A 87 14.95 18.10 -13.13
C LEU A 87 13.72 17.30 -13.57
N LEU A 88 12.65 17.33 -12.77
CA LEU A 88 11.35 16.75 -13.15
C LEU A 88 10.80 17.40 -14.42
N LEU A 89 10.85 18.73 -14.53
CA LEU A 89 10.41 19.45 -15.72
C LEU A 89 11.22 19.05 -16.96
N PHE A 90 12.55 19.05 -16.88
CA PHE A 90 13.41 18.65 -18.01
C PHE A 90 13.21 17.17 -18.38
N SER A 91 12.97 16.32 -17.40
CA SER A 91 12.65 14.91 -17.61
C SER A 91 11.35 14.69 -18.37
N LEU A 92 10.29 15.42 -17.97
CA LEU A 92 8.98 15.35 -18.60
C LEU A 92 9.03 15.92 -20.03
N LEU A 93 9.68 17.07 -20.23
CA LEU A 93 9.80 17.72 -21.54
C LEU A 93 10.72 16.94 -22.48
N GLY A 94 11.86 16.45 -21.97
CA GLY A 94 12.81 15.65 -22.72
C GLY A 94 12.25 14.26 -23.07
N GLY A 95 11.58 13.61 -22.12
CA GLY A 95 10.85 12.38 -22.35
C GLY A 95 9.75 12.55 -23.38
N LEU A 96 8.97 13.64 -23.29
CA LEU A 96 7.92 13.98 -24.26
C LEU A 96 8.49 14.18 -25.68
N GLN A 97 9.65 14.81 -25.83
CA GLN A 97 10.29 14.96 -27.14
C GLN A 97 10.80 13.65 -27.72
N VAL A 98 11.42 12.78 -26.91
CA VAL A 98 12.07 11.55 -27.41
C VAL A 98 11.07 10.41 -27.60
N PHE A 99 10.12 10.25 -26.68
CA PHE A 99 9.20 9.10 -26.62
C PHE A 99 7.72 9.50 -26.81
N GLY A 100 7.42 10.77 -27.10
CA GLY A 100 6.05 11.26 -27.21
C GLY A 100 5.32 11.21 -25.87
N PHE A 101 4.00 11.06 -25.90
CA PHE A 101 3.15 11.09 -24.69
C PHE A 101 3.55 10.06 -23.62
N ILE A 102 4.05 8.89 -24.04
CA ILE A 102 4.53 7.83 -23.14
C ILE A 102 5.80 8.28 -22.37
N GLY A 103 6.59 9.17 -22.96
CA GLY A 103 7.80 9.72 -22.36
C GLY A 103 7.58 10.54 -21.09
N ILE A 104 6.37 11.03 -20.84
CA ILE A 104 5.97 11.70 -19.59
C ILE A 104 6.08 10.72 -18.41
N PHE A 105 5.79 9.43 -18.62
CA PHE A 105 5.91 8.40 -17.57
C PHE A 105 7.33 7.85 -17.49
N ILE A 106 8.00 7.69 -18.63
CA ILE A 106 9.35 7.11 -18.68
C ILE A 106 10.40 8.08 -18.14
N GLY A 107 10.27 9.39 -18.40
CA GLY A 107 11.24 10.40 -18.00
C GLY A 107 11.57 10.33 -16.51
N PRO A 108 10.59 10.55 -15.60
CA PRO A 108 10.86 10.57 -14.17
C PRO A 108 11.39 9.24 -13.65
N VAL A 109 10.99 8.11 -14.26
CA VAL A 109 11.44 6.76 -13.89
C VAL A 109 12.92 6.54 -14.17
N VAL A 110 13.50 7.20 -15.16
CA VAL A 110 14.93 7.10 -15.47
C VAL A 110 15.79 7.93 -14.50
N ILE A 111 15.20 8.97 -13.89
CA ILE A 111 15.90 9.89 -12.98
C ILE A 111 15.69 9.51 -11.50
N SER A 112 14.62 8.78 -11.20
CA SER A 112 14.30 8.27 -9.84
C SER A 112 15.14 7.06 -9.46
#